data_AF-A0A9D2F8V3-F1
#
_entry.id   AF-A0A9D2F8V3-F1
#
_cell.length_a   1.000
_cell.length_b   1.000
_cell.length_c   1.000
_cell.angle_alpha   90.00
_cell.angle_beta   90.00
_cell.angle_gamma   90.00
#
_symmetry.space_group_name_H-M   'P 1'
#
loop_
_entity.id
_entity.type
_entity.pdbx_description
1 polymer ?
#
loop_
_entity_poly.entity_id
_entity_poly.type
_entity_poly.pdbx_seq_one_letter_code
_entity_poly.pdbx_strand_id
1 'polypeptide(L)'
;MQTGKQAAAKGVSPLHIENLSIVNAEGQEVLLRGVSSHGMQWFGQYVNYDVLKWLRDDWKINVFRAAMMIDEGGYHQDPRIKDKLIEAIEAAIALDLYIVVDWHNTVGDPTPTLEEEIVFFQEIMEKYKQYPNLIYEIYNEPNGQDVRWENKIRPFAEKMVQAIRKTDPDHLILVGTATWSQDVHEAADHPLEDPNVMYVAHFYAGTHGQSIRDQVAYALQKGVPVMVTEWGVSTCSGGGGVYLEETKEWLQFMEENRMSWINWNISDKQESSAALLPGASDKGGWTEAELSASGKLIREYLRTGKIC
;
A
#
# COMPACT_ATOMS: atom_id res chain seq x y z
N MET A 1 41.41 -13.80 -21.25
CA MET A 1 40.95 -12.61 -20.50
C MET A 1 39.56 -12.94 -19.99
N GLN A 2 39.41 -13.11 -18.68
CA GLN A 2 38.12 -13.38 -18.04
C GLN A 2 37.24 -12.15 -18.18
N THR A 3 36.07 -12.32 -18.77
CA THR A 3 34.98 -11.36 -18.76
C THR A 3 34.48 -11.25 -17.32
N GLY A 4 34.71 -10.10 -16.70
CA GLY A 4 34.18 -9.80 -15.38
C GLY A 4 32.66 -9.87 -15.42
N LYS A 5 32.07 -10.78 -14.64
CA LYS A 5 30.67 -10.67 -14.24
C LYS A 5 30.50 -9.31 -13.59
N GLN A 6 29.71 -8.43 -14.20
CA GLN A 6 29.14 -7.29 -13.50
C GLN A 6 28.45 -7.84 -12.24
N ALA A 7 28.85 -7.34 -11.08
CA ALA A 7 28.11 -7.56 -9.86
C ALA A 7 26.67 -7.07 -10.09
N ALA A 8 25.67 -7.88 -9.74
CA ALA A 8 24.28 -7.46 -9.72
C ALA A 8 24.18 -6.13 -8.95
N ALA A 9 23.43 -5.18 -9.46
CA ALA A 9 23.20 -3.91 -8.77
C ALA A 9 22.63 -4.21 -7.38
N LYS A 10 23.20 -3.60 -6.33
CA LYS A 10 22.59 -3.60 -4.99
C LYS A 10 21.29 -2.80 -5.09
N GLY A 11 20.15 -3.41 -4.80
CA GLY A 11 18.83 -2.79 -4.94
C GLY A 11 17.74 -3.82 -5.20
N VAL A 12 16.48 -3.42 -5.01
CA VAL A 12 15.33 -4.18 -5.53
C VAL A 12 15.29 -4.12 -7.05
N SER A 13 14.59 -5.07 -7.68
CA SER A 13 14.45 -5.13 -9.15
C SER A 13 13.26 -4.27 -9.59
N PRO A 14 13.30 -3.63 -10.78
CA PRO A 14 12.13 -2.98 -11.34
C PRO A 14 10.94 -3.93 -11.44
N LEU A 15 9.75 -3.42 -11.12
CA LEU A 15 8.50 -4.17 -11.16
C LEU A 15 7.67 -3.81 -12.39
N HIS A 16 6.98 -4.79 -12.93
CA HIS A 16 5.92 -4.61 -13.92
C HIS A 16 4.82 -5.64 -13.72
N ILE A 17 3.69 -5.50 -14.42
CA ILE A 17 2.58 -6.44 -14.32
C ILE A 17 2.63 -7.40 -15.50
N GLU A 18 2.49 -8.69 -15.19
CA GLU A 18 2.34 -9.75 -16.18
C GLU A 18 1.29 -10.76 -15.68
N ASN A 19 0.26 -11.04 -16.50
CA ASN A 19 -0.78 -12.05 -16.20
C ASN A 19 -1.32 -11.95 -14.76
N LEU A 20 -1.84 -10.77 -14.37
CA LEU A 20 -2.35 -10.41 -13.03
C LEU A 20 -1.30 -10.22 -11.93
N SER A 21 -0.07 -10.64 -12.17
CA SER A 21 0.98 -10.73 -11.14
C SER A 21 1.95 -9.56 -11.23
N ILE A 22 2.49 -9.17 -10.08
CA ILE A 22 3.67 -8.30 -10.04
C ILE A 22 4.88 -9.19 -10.30
N VAL A 23 5.71 -8.83 -11.28
CA VAL A 23 6.94 -9.55 -11.64
C VAL A 23 8.14 -8.61 -11.64
N ASN A 24 9.32 -9.15 -11.34
CA ASN A 24 10.58 -8.41 -11.44
C ASN A 24 11.08 -8.36 -12.90
N ALA A 25 12.20 -7.66 -13.13
CA ALA A 25 12.81 -7.54 -14.46
C ALA A 25 13.23 -8.89 -15.10
N GLU A 26 13.36 -9.94 -14.29
CA GLU A 26 13.65 -11.30 -14.72
C GLU A 26 12.39 -12.14 -15.02
N GLY A 27 11.19 -11.57 -14.91
CA GLY A 27 9.91 -12.26 -15.10
C GLY A 27 9.54 -13.19 -13.95
N GLN A 28 10.17 -13.03 -12.80
CA GLN A 28 9.86 -13.80 -11.59
C GLN A 28 8.82 -13.05 -10.78
N GLU A 29 7.82 -13.77 -10.31
CA GLU A 29 6.76 -13.20 -9.50
C GLU A 29 7.26 -12.67 -8.14
N VAL A 30 6.76 -11.51 -7.76
CA VAL A 30 7.06 -10.81 -6.52
C VAL A 30 5.76 -10.59 -5.75
N LEU A 31 5.62 -11.29 -4.62
CA LEU A 31 4.54 -11.04 -3.67
C LEU A 31 4.97 -9.98 -2.67
N LEU A 32 4.33 -8.80 -2.74
CA LEU A 32 4.56 -7.73 -1.79
C LEU A 32 3.75 -8.00 -0.51
N ARG A 33 4.46 -8.01 0.62
CA ARG A 33 3.96 -8.35 1.95
C ARG A 33 4.53 -7.32 2.91
N GLY A 34 3.65 -6.53 3.53
CA GLY A 34 4.10 -5.37 4.27
C GLY A 34 3.13 -4.81 5.28
N VAL A 35 3.50 -3.65 5.80
CA VAL A 35 2.73 -2.87 6.75
C VAL A 35 2.70 -1.41 6.32
N SER A 36 1.60 -0.74 6.63
CA SER A 36 1.43 0.69 6.42
C SER A 36 1.81 1.45 7.69
N SER A 37 2.36 2.65 7.54
CA SER A 37 2.25 3.64 8.60
C SER A 37 0.78 3.92 8.88
N HIS A 38 0.45 4.38 10.08
CA HIS A 38 -0.74 5.22 10.23
C HIS A 38 -0.47 6.59 9.57
N GLY A 39 -1.45 7.48 9.51
CA GLY A 39 -1.25 8.88 9.15
C GLY A 39 -0.01 9.49 9.83
N MET A 40 0.98 9.87 9.00
CA MET A 40 2.32 10.26 9.44
C MET A 40 2.34 11.57 10.25
N GLN A 41 1.33 12.43 10.10
CA GLN A 41 1.18 13.65 10.89
C GLN A 41 0.89 13.35 12.37
N TRP A 42 0.35 12.17 12.67
CA TRP A 42 0.05 11.72 14.04
C TRP A 42 1.08 10.72 14.57
N PHE A 43 1.56 9.83 13.71
CA PHE A 43 2.42 8.69 14.11
C PHE A 43 3.75 8.63 13.35
N GLY A 44 4.20 9.74 12.78
CA GLY A 44 5.42 9.84 12.00
C GLY A 44 6.71 9.52 12.77
N GLN A 45 6.67 9.43 14.09
CA GLN A 45 7.78 8.91 14.89
C GLN A 45 8.13 7.47 14.52
N TYR A 46 7.18 6.66 14.09
CA TYR A 46 7.42 5.28 13.64
C TYR A 46 7.86 5.17 12.18
N VAL A 47 7.95 6.29 11.46
CA VAL A 47 8.40 6.32 10.07
C VAL A 47 9.82 6.89 10.03
N ASN A 48 10.79 5.98 10.14
CA ASN A 48 12.22 6.26 10.10
C ASN A 48 13.03 5.00 9.75
N TYR A 49 14.32 5.18 9.44
CA TYR A 49 15.23 4.10 9.04
C TYR A 49 15.28 2.92 10.03
N ASP A 50 15.36 3.18 11.34
CA ASP A 50 15.53 2.11 12.33
C ASP A 50 14.27 1.23 12.43
N VAL A 51 13.09 1.84 12.37
CA VAL A 51 11.82 1.10 12.34
C VAL A 51 11.68 0.29 11.06
N LEU A 52 11.92 0.88 9.88
CA LEU A 52 11.82 0.15 8.61
C LEU A 52 12.83 -1.01 8.57
N LYS A 53 14.04 -0.80 9.10
CA LYS A 53 15.06 -1.84 9.23
C LYS A 53 14.58 -2.97 10.13
N TRP A 54 14.00 -2.64 11.29
CA TRP A 54 13.44 -3.64 12.20
C TRP A 54 12.31 -4.44 11.55
N LEU A 55 11.38 -3.77 10.86
CA LEU A 55 10.31 -4.44 10.12
C LEU A 55 10.87 -5.38 9.04
N ARG A 56 11.88 -4.94 8.27
CA ARG A 56 12.54 -5.82 7.28
C ARG A 56 13.22 -7.01 7.95
N ASP A 57 14.05 -6.75 8.95
CA ASP A 57 14.94 -7.75 9.53
C ASP A 57 14.20 -8.74 10.43
N ASP A 58 13.17 -8.29 11.14
CA ASP A 58 12.39 -9.13 12.07
C ASP A 58 11.03 -9.51 11.51
N TRP A 59 10.23 -8.56 11.00
CA TRP A 59 8.90 -8.89 10.47
C TRP A 59 8.96 -9.49 9.06
N LYS A 60 10.08 -9.35 8.35
CA LYS A 60 10.30 -9.88 6.99
C LYS A 60 9.45 -9.19 5.93
N ILE A 61 9.09 -7.93 6.13
CA ILE A 61 8.43 -7.14 5.09
C ILE A 61 9.36 -6.94 3.90
N ASN A 62 8.79 -6.85 2.70
CA ASN A 62 9.48 -6.41 1.49
C ASN A 62 8.89 -5.12 0.89
N VAL A 63 7.77 -4.63 1.44
CA VAL A 63 7.15 -3.36 1.10
C VAL A 63 6.73 -2.61 2.36
N PHE A 64 6.86 -1.29 2.34
CA PHE A 64 6.30 -0.39 3.35
C PHE A 64 5.36 0.60 2.67
N ARG A 65 4.21 0.92 3.28
CA ARG A 65 3.32 1.97 2.76
C ARG A 65 3.40 3.22 3.64
N ALA A 66 3.70 4.36 3.02
CA ALA A 66 3.79 5.65 3.68
C ALA A 66 2.48 6.43 3.46
N ALA A 67 1.54 6.27 4.39
CA ALA A 67 0.22 6.91 4.36
C ALA A 67 0.34 8.41 4.67
N MET A 68 0.50 9.23 3.62
CA MET A 68 0.57 10.68 3.75
C MET A 68 -0.84 11.25 3.69
N MET A 69 -1.45 11.43 4.86
CA MET A 69 -2.76 12.08 4.98
C MET A 69 -2.72 13.44 4.31
N ILE A 70 -3.77 13.75 3.57
CA ILE A 70 -3.90 15.02 2.86
C ILE A 70 -4.64 16.04 3.73
N ASP A 71 -5.66 15.59 4.45
CA ASP A 71 -6.41 16.37 5.44
C ASP A 71 -6.11 15.92 6.87
N GLU A 72 -6.94 16.37 7.83
CA GLU A 72 -6.82 16.03 9.25
C GLU A 72 -5.44 16.36 9.88
N GLY A 73 -4.90 17.51 9.48
CA GLY A 73 -3.56 17.96 9.88
C GLY A 73 -2.44 17.44 8.97
N GLY A 74 -2.82 16.83 7.84
CA GLY A 74 -1.94 16.34 6.80
C GLY A 74 -1.43 17.42 5.84
N TYR A 75 -1.15 17.02 4.60
CA TYR A 75 -0.44 17.81 3.60
C TYR A 75 -1.06 19.20 3.33
N HIS A 76 -2.39 19.31 3.24
CA HIS A 76 -3.06 20.60 3.01
C HIS A 76 -2.86 21.60 4.14
N GLN A 77 -2.72 21.12 5.39
CA GLN A 77 -2.53 21.99 6.56
C GLN A 77 -1.04 22.19 6.89
N ASP A 78 -0.22 21.16 6.72
CA ASP A 78 1.23 21.22 6.91
C ASP A 78 1.99 20.47 5.79
N PRO A 79 2.32 21.15 4.68
CA PRO A 79 3.06 20.54 3.56
C PRO A 79 4.44 19.97 3.93
N ARG A 80 4.98 20.32 5.12
CA ARG A 80 6.24 19.75 5.62
C ARG A 80 6.11 18.27 5.95
N ILE A 81 4.90 17.71 6.02
CA ILE A 81 4.73 16.26 6.13
C ILE A 81 5.40 15.50 4.97
N LYS A 82 5.59 16.17 3.82
CA LYS A 82 6.38 15.65 2.70
C LYS A 82 7.85 15.36 3.06
N ASP A 83 8.44 16.07 4.03
CA ASP A 83 9.80 15.77 4.50
C ASP A 83 9.85 14.40 5.19
N LYS A 84 8.78 14.04 5.91
CA LYS A 84 8.64 12.71 6.52
C LYS A 84 8.44 11.61 5.48
N LEU A 85 7.68 11.88 4.42
CA LEU A 85 7.58 10.98 3.27
C LEU A 85 8.95 10.77 2.60
N ILE A 86 9.72 11.84 2.40
CA ILE A 86 11.08 11.77 1.85
C ILE A 86 11.98 10.89 2.73
N GLU A 87 11.93 11.06 4.06
CA GLU A 87 12.66 10.21 5.00
C GLU A 87 12.27 8.73 4.84
N ALA A 88 10.98 8.43 4.65
CA ALA A 88 10.48 7.07 4.42
C ALA A 88 11.01 6.48 3.11
N ILE A 89 10.97 7.25 2.01
CA ILE A 89 11.47 6.84 0.69
C ILE A 89 12.96 6.53 0.76
N GLU A 90 13.76 7.43 1.35
CA GLU A 90 15.20 7.26 1.45
C GLU A 90 15.58 6.07 2.35
N ALA A 91 14.83 5.86 3.44
CA ALA A 91 14.99 4.69 4.28
C ALA A 91 14.67 3.38 3.55
N ALA A 92 13.57 3.33 2.79
CA ALA A 92 13.19 2.15 2.02
C ALA A 92 14.22 1.81 0.94
N ILE A 93 14.70 2.82 0.21
CA ILE A 93 15.78 2.67 -0.78
C ILE A 93 17.04 2.12 -0.12
N ALA A 94 17.48 2.69 1.00
CA ALA A 94 18.69 2.26 1.71
C ALA A 94 18.59 0.85 2.31
N LEU A 95 17.37 0.33 2.46
CA LEU A 95 17.08 -0.98 3.05
C LEU A 95 16.70 -2.04 2.02
N ASP A 96 16.73 -1.71 0.72
CA ASP A 96 16.28 -2.58 -0.36
C ASP A 96 14.82 -3.05 -0.16
N LEU A 97 13.94 -2.13 0.26
CA LEU A 97 12.48 -2.33 0.36
C LEU A 97 11.76 -1.60 -0.77
N TYR A 98 10.65 -2.15 -1.24
CA TYR A 98 9.68 -1.35 -2.00
C TYR A 98 8.95 -0.39 -1.06
N ILE A 99 8.49 0.74 -1.60
CA ILE A 99 7.69 1.72 -0.87
C ILE A 99 6.48 2.16 -1.69
N VAL A 100 5.30 2.04 -1.09
CA VAL A 100 4.09 2.68 -1.62
C VAL A 100 4.04 4.12 -1.11
N VAL A 101 4.11 5.06 -2.05
CA VAL A 101 3.88 6.48 -1.83
C VAL A 101 2.39 6.72 -1.99
N ASP A 102 1.71 6.88 -0.85
CA ASP A 102 0.26 6.94 -0.79
C ASP A 102 -0.22 8.37 -0.55
N TRP A 103 -0.96 8.89 -1.55
CA TRP A 103 -1.76 10.10 -1.42
C TRP A 103 -3.04 9.75 -0.65
N HIS A 104 -2.93 9.82 0.67
CA HIS A 104 -3.90 9.23 1.58
C HIS A 104 -5.12 10.14 1.78
N ASN A 105 -5.97 10.17 0.75
CA ASN A 105 -7.25 10.85 0.77
C ASN A 105 -8.37 9.86 1.10
N THR A 106 -9.09 10.14 2.19
CA THR A 106 -10.23 9.37 2.69
C THR A 106 -11.57 10.07 2.41
N VAL A 107 -11.57 11.13 1.60
CA VAL A 107 -12.71 12.02 1.41
C VAL A 107 -13.08 12.14 -0.08
N GLY A 108 -14.10 11.39 -0.47
CA GLY A 108 -15.00 11.82 -1.53
C GLY A 108 -14.49 11.63 -2.97
N ASP A 109 -14.80 12.65 -3.78
CA ASP A 109 -14.54 12.73 -5.23
C ASP A 109 -13.10 13.20 -5.48
N PRO A 110 -12.28 12.45 -6.24
CA PRO A 110 -10.90 12.84 -6.54
C PRO A 110 -10.78 13.99 -7.58
N THR A 111 -11.86 14.30 -8.29
CA THR A 111 -11.84 15.27 -9.41
C THR A 111 -11.35 16.68 -9.03
N PRO A 112 -11.75 17.28 -7.90
CA PRO A 112 -11.39 18.66 -7.57
C PRO A 112 -9.91 18.86 -7.26
N THR A 113 -9.21 17.80 -6.84
CA THR A 113 -7.83 17.90 -6.38
C THR A 113 -6.84 17.61 -7.50
N LEU A 114 -7.16 16.76 -8.48
CA LEU A 114 -6.33 16.33 -9.65
C LEU A 114 -5.01 17.07 -9.93
N GLU A 115 -5.04 18.38 -10.18
CA GLU A 115 -3.83 19.15 -10.53
C GLU A 115 -2.81 19.19 -9.38
N GLU A 116 -3.27 19.18 -8.13
CA GLU A 116 -2.42 19.12 -6.95
C GLU A 116 -1.68 17.79 -6.85
N GLU A 117 -2.39 16.66 -6.96
CA GLU A 117 -1.73 15.36 -6.90
C GLU A 117 -0.84 15.12 -8.13
N ILE A 118 -1.16 15.64 -9.33
CA ILE A 118 -0.23 15.64 -10.47
C ILE A 118 1.08 16.34 -10.09
N VAL A 119 1.01 17.56 -9.53
CA VAL A 119 2.19 18.33 -9.14
C VAL A 119 2.98 17.59 -8.06
N PHE A 120 2.29 17.06 -7.05
CA PHE A 120 2.94 16.31 -5.97
C PHE A 120 3.69 15.09 -6.50
N PHE A 121 3.06 14.22 -7.29
CA PHE A 121 3.72 13.02 -7.81
C PHE A 121 4.86 13.40 -8.76
N GLN A 122 4.72 14.47 -9.56
CA GLN A 122 5.81 14.96 -10.41
C GLN A 122 7.03 15.39 -9.61
N GLU A 123 6.85 16.06 -8.47
CA GLU A 123 7.96 16.41 -7.58
C GLU A 123 8.67 15.18 -6.99
N ILE A 124 7.91 14.14 -6.62
CA ILE A 124 8.47 12.88 -6.12
C ILE A 124 9.24 12.15 -7.25
N MET A 125 8.62 12.00 -8.42
CA MET A 125 9.24 11.34 -9.58
C MET A 125 10.52 12.04 -10.03
N GLU A 126 10.56 13.38 -10.05
CA GLU A 126 11.76 14.10 -10.49
C GLU A 126 12.98 13.81 -9.59
N LYS A 127 12.74 13.45 -8.32
CA LYS A 127 13.80 13.06 -7.39
C LYS A 127 14.13 11.56 -7.46
N TYR A 128 13.13 10.71 -7.67
CA TYR A 128 13.25 9.28 -7.37
C TYR A 128 12.93 8.31 -8.53
N LYS A 129 12.58 8.77 -9.74
CA LYS A 129 12.25 7.91 -10.90
C LYS A 129 13.35 6.93 -11.32
N GLN A 130 14.60 7.13 -10.89
CA GLN A 130 15.70 6.18 -11.12
C GLN A 130 15.71 5.00 -10.14
N TYR A 131 14.92 5.04 -9.07
CA TYR A 131 14.90 4.00 -8.04
C TYR A 131 13.69 3.08 -8.22
N PRO A 132 13.89 1.78 -8.50
CA PRO A 132 12.79 0.83 -8.73
C PRO A 132 11.93 0.54 -7.50
N ASN A 133 12.28 1.12 -6.35
CA ASN A 133 11.62 0.90 -5.07
C ASN A 133 10.20 1.48 -5.02
N LEU A 134 9.91 2.54 -5.77
CA LEU A 134 8.68 3.32 -5.58
C LEU A 134 7.48 2.67 -6.29
N ILE A 135 6.33 2.78 -5.65
CA ILE A 135 5.01 2.42 -6.19
C ILE A 135 4.08 3.59 -5.86
N TYR A 136 3.30 4.07 -6.82
CA TYR A 136 2.48 5.27 -6.65
C TYR A 136 1.00 4.92 -6.41
N GLU A 137 0.50 5.12 -5.20
CA GLU A 137 -0.92 5.02 -4.88
C GLU A 137 -1.55 6.41 -4.97
N ILE A 138 -2.18 6.66 -6.12
CA ILE A 138 -2.55 8.03 -6.53
C ILE A 138 -3.73 8.61 -5.77
N TYR A 139 -4.52 7.75 -5.12
CA TYR A 139 -5.64 8.12 -4.28
C TYR A 139 -6.08 6.90 -3.45
N ASN A 140 -6.07 7.02 -2.12
CA ASN A 140 -6.36 5.95 -1.18
C ASN A 140 -7.80 5.39 -1.27
N GLU A 141 -8.83 6.19 -0.95
CA GLU A 141 -10.20 5.68 -0.77
C GLU A 141 -11.27 6.61 -1.36
N PRO A 142 -11.48 6.58 -2.69
CA PRO A 142 -12.62 7.25 -3.30
C PRO A 142 -13.94 6.76 -2.68
N ASN A 143 -14.80 7.69 -2.26
CA ASN A 143 -16.05 7.34 -1.58
C ASN A 143 -17.17 8.36 -1.79
N GLY A 144 -18.39 8.01 -1.37
CA GLY A 144 -19.59 8.81 -1.61
C GLY A 144 -20.54 8.17 -2.64
N GLN A 145 -21.81 8.55 -2.57
CA GLN A 145 -22.87 7.91 -3.37
C GLN A 145 -22.72 8.16 -4.87
N ASP A 146 -22.25 9.35 -5.25
CA ASP A 146 -22.10 9.77 -6.66
C ASP A 146 -20.66 9.60 -7.19
N VAL A 147 -19.75 9.08 -6.36
CA VAL A 147 -18.35 8.82 -6.74
C VAL A 147 -18.25 7.36 -7.18
N ARG A 148 -18.28 7.14 -8.49
CA ARG A 148 -18.23 5.81 -9.12
C ARG A 148 -17.08 5.71 -10.10
N TRP A 149 -16.78 4.48 -10.52
CA TRP A 149 -15.64 4.24 -11.41
C TRP A 149 -15.74 5.08 -12.69
N GLU A 150 -16.80 4.89 -13.46
CA GLU A 150 -16.93 5.50 -14.79
C GLU A 150 -17.05 7.02 -14.77
N ASN A 151 -17.69 7.60 -13.75
CA ASN A 151 -18.05 9.01 -13.79
C ASN A 151 -16.99 9.94 -13.16
N LYS A 152 -16.22 9.46 -12.17
CA LYS A 152 -15.31 10.27 -11.36
C LYS A 152 -13.92 9.69 -11.27
N ILE A 153 -13.81 8.42 -10.90
CA ILE A 153 -12.52 7.81 -10.56
C ILE A 153 -11.69 7.53 -11.81
N ARG A 154 -12.28 6.85 -12.81
CA ARG A 154 -11.60 6.51 -14.06
C ARG A 154 -11.12 7.76 -14.83
N PRO A 155 -11.95 8.80 -15.07
CA PRO A 155 -11.48 10.01 -15.76
C PRO A 155 -10.37 10.75 -15.00
N PHE A 156 -10.39 10.72 -13.66
CA PHE A 156 -9.30 11.23 -12.83
C PHE A 156 -8.03 10.39 -13.01
N ALA A 157 -8.15 9.07 -12.89
CA ALA A 157 -7.03 8.14 -12.97
C ALA A 157 -6.37 8.14 -14.36
N GLU A 158 -7.14 8.22 -15.45
CA GLU A 158 -6.62 8.36 -16.81
C GLU A 158 -5.72 9.59 -16.96
N LYS A 159 -6.12 10.73 -16.38
CA LYS A 159 -5.33 11.96 -16.40
C LYS A 159 -4.10 11.87 -15.51
N MET A 160 -4.22 11.29 -14.32
CA MET A 160 -3.10 11.02 -13.42
C MET A 160 -2.05 10.12 -14.09
N VAL A 161 -2.47 8.98 -14.64
CA VAL A 161 -1.60 8.05 -15.35
C VAL A 161 -0.94 8.74 -16.54
N GLN A 162 -1.70 9.47 -17.37
CA GLN A 162 -1.13 10.21 -18.49
C GLN A 162 -0.07 11.23 -18.03
N ALA A 163 -0.30 11.93 -16.92
CA ALA A 163 0.64 12.89 -16.37
C ALA A 163 1.89 12.22 -15.80
N ILE A 164 1.73 11.09 -15.10
CA ILE A 164 2.82 10.28 -14.54
C ILE A 164 3.69 9.70 -15.66
N ARG A 165 3.07 9.07 -16.68
CA ARG A 165 3.80 8.45 -17.80
C ARG A 165 4.59 9.42 -18.68
N LYS A 166 4.33 10.74 -18.60
CA LYS A 166 5.19 11.75 -19.24
C LYS A 166 6.58 11.85 -18.60
N THR A 167 6.68 11.50 -17.32
CA THR A 167 7.91 11.61 -16.52
C THR A 167 8.49 10.23 -16.19
N ASP A 168 7.61 9.25 -15.95
CA ASP A 168 7.95 7.93 -15.44
C ASP A 168 7.23 6.83 -16.23
N PRO A 169 7.90 6.18 -17.20
CA PRO A 169 7.26 5.23 -18.10
C PRO A 169 6.91 3.90 -17.44
N ASP A 170 7.52 3.53 -16.31
CA ASP A 170 7.62 2.12 -15.92
C ASP A 170 7.01 1.80 -14.54
N HIS A 171 7.09 2.69 -13.54
CA HIS A 171 6.68 2.35 -12.18
C HIS A 171 5.21 1.93 -12.06
N LEU A 172 4.94 1.04 -11.12
CA LEU A 172 3.57 0.63 -10.81
C LEU A 172 2.73 1.80 -10.30
N ILE A 173 1.51 1.90 -10.80
CA ILE A 173 0.50 2.85 -10.33
C ILE A 173 -0.67 2.06 -9.72
N LEU A 174 -1.04 2.41 -8.51
CA LEU A 174 -2.15 1.82 -7.76
C LEU A 174 -3.31 2.80 -7.75
N VAL A 175 -4.48 2.35 -8.19
CA VAL A 175 -5.67 3.20 -8.35
C VAL A 175 -6.78 2.74 -7.40
N GLY A 176 -7.13 3.62 -6.45
CA GLY A 176 -8.29 3.47 -5.56
C GLY A 176 -9.59 3.25 -6.34
N THR A 177 -10.52 2.50 -5.74
CA THR A 177 -11.84 2.19 -6.34
C THR A 177 -12.97 2.76 -5.49
N ALA A 178 -14.21 2.73 -6.00
CA ALA A 178 -15.33 3.35 -5.27
C ALA A 178 -15.63 2.63 -3.95
N THR A 179 -16.38 3.32 -3.08
CA THR A 179 -16.82 2.79 -1.78
C THR A 179 -15.63 2.40 -0.88
N TRP A 180 -14.70 3.35 -0.69
CA TRP A 180 -13.48 3.13 0.10
C TRP A 180 -12.66 1.97 -0.46
N SER A 181 -12.39 2.03 -1.77
CA SER A 181 -11.63 1.01 -2.48
C SER A 181 -12.20 -0.40 -2.32
N GLN A 182 -13.51 -0.57 -2.47
CA GLN A 182 -14.17 -1.88 -2.39
C GLN A 182 -14.71 -2.33 -3.75
N ASP A 183 -15.20 -1.39 -4.56
CA ASP A 183 -15.92 -1.66 -5.80
C ASP A 183 -14.99 -1.97 -6.99
N VAL A 184 -14.03 -2.88 -6.82
CA VAL A 184 -13.06 -3.27 -7.85
C VAL A 184 -13.70 -3.92 -9.08
N HIS A 185 -14.90 -4.47 -8.93
CA HIS A 185 -15.66 -5.04 -10.04
C HIS A 185 -16.05 -3.99 -11.10
N GLU A 186 -16.34 -2.75 -10.69
CA GLU A 186 -16.63 -1.66 -11.64
C GLU A 186 -15.39 -1.32 -12.47
N ALA A 187 -14.23 -1.27 -11.83
CA ALA A 187 -12.96 -1.04 -12.49
C ALA A 187 -12.59 -2.18 -13.44
N ALA A 188 -12.93 -3.42 -13.06
CA ALA A 188 -12.65 -4.59 -13.88
C ALA A 188 -13.47 -4.66 -15.18
N ASP A 189 -14.67 -4.06 -15.20
CA ASP A 189 -15.48 -3.99 -16.41
C ASP A 189 -14.96 -2.95 -17.41
N HIS A 190 -14.27 -1.92 -16.93
CA HIS A 190 -13.69 -0.85 -17.75
C HIS A 190 -12.29 -0.45 -17.26
N PRO A 191 -11.29 -1.31 -17.44
CA PRO A 191 -9.93 -1.03 -16.97
C PRO A 191 -9.29 0.14 -17.73
N LEU A 192 -8.21 0.64 -17.16
CA LEU A 192 -7.30 1.61 -17.76
C LEU A 192 -6.41 0.85 -18.74
N GLU A 193 -5.99 1.54 -19.80
CA GLU A 193 -5.15 0.95 -20.86
C GLU A 193 -3.68 0.79 -20.45
N ASP A 194 -3.25 1.39 -19.33
CA ASP A 194 -1.86 1.33 -18.89
C ASP A 194 -1.53 -0.07 -18.35
N PRO A 195 -0.50 -0.74 -18.90
CA PRO A 195 -0.19 -2.12 -18.55
C PRO A 195 0.39 -2.28 -17.14
N ASN A 196 0.87 -1.19 -16.51
CA ASN A 196 1.50 -1.21 -15.19
C ASN A 196 0.62 -0.52 -14.13
N VAL A 197 -0.70 -0.57 -14.32
CA VAL A 197 -1.71 -0.19 -13.31
C VAL A 197 -2.28 -1.42 -12.60
N MET A 198 -2.40 -1.35 -11.27
CA MET A 198 -3.24 -2.26 -10.48
C MET A 198 -4.37 -1.51 -9.78
N TYR A 199 -5.44 -2.22 -9.48
CA TYR A 199 -6.59 -1.70 -8.76
C TYR A 199 -6.52 -2.05 -7.29
N VAL A 200 -6.93 -1.10 -6.46
CA VAL A 200 -6.86 -1.23 -5.01
C VAL A 200 -8.17 -1.81 -4.46
N ALA A 201 -8.02 -2.81 -3.59
CA ALA A 201 -9.09 -3.33 -2.74
C ALA A 201 -8.74 -3.16 -1.26
N HIS A 202 -9.63 -2.62 -0.43
CA HIS A 202 -9.47 -2.54 1.03
C HIS A 202 -10.49 -3.40 1.75
N PHE A 203 -10.10 -3.94 2.90
CA PHE A 203 -11.04 -4.64 3.78
C PHE A 203 -10.66 -4.54 5.26
N TYR A 204 -11.66 -4.69 6.13
CA TYR A 204 -11.46 -4.78 7.56
C TYR A 204 -12.24 -6.00 8.07
N ALA A 205 -11.55 -6.98 8.63
CA ALA A 205 -12.08 -8.31 8.92
C ALA A 205 -13.28 -8.32 9.88
N GLY A 206 -13.47 -7.28 10.68
CA GLY A 206 -14.64 -7.11 11.54
C GLY A 206 -15.89 -6.59 10.84
N THR A 207 -15.79 -6.22 9.56
CA THR A 207 -16.87 -5.57 8.80
C THR A 207 -17.07 -6.19 7.42
N HIS A 208 -15.97 -6.56 6.75
CA HIS A 208 -15.97 -6.98 5.35
C HIS A 208 -15.54 -8.44 5.24
N GLY A 209 -16.27 -9.21 4.42
CA GLY A 209 -16.00 -10.63 4.19
C GLY A 209 -16.32 -11.05 2.76
N GLN A 210 -17.09 -12.13 2.61
CA GLN A 210 -17.34 -12.79 1.32
C GLN A 210 -17.72 -11.83 0.18
N SER A 211 -18.57 -10.83 0.43
CA SER A 211 -19.00 -9.90 -0.61
C SER A 211 -17.85 -9.16 -1.30
N ILE A 212 -16.81 -8.76 -0.56
CA ILE A 212 -15.66 -8.06 -1.16
C ILE A 212 -14.72 -9.09 -1.80
N ARG A 213 -14.56 -10.29 -1.22
CA ARG A 213 -13.83 -11.40 -1.87
C ARG A 213 -14.42 -11.73 -3.24
N ASP A 214 -15.74 -11.77 -3.35
CA ASP A 214 -16.44 -12.06 -4.61
C ASP A 214 -16.17 -10.99 -5.67
N GLN A 215 -16.14 -9.71 -5.28
CA GLN A 215 -15.80 -8.62 -6.20
C GLN A 215 -14.34 -8.68 -6.67
N VAL A 216 -13.40 -8.97 -5.75
CA VAL A 216 -11.99 -9.17 -6.10
C VAL A 216 -11.84 -10.38 -7.02
N ALA A 217 -12.49 -11.50 -6.71
CA ALA A 217 -12.46 -12.69 -7.54
C ALA A 217 -13.02 -12.43 -8.94
N TYR A 218 -14.08 -11.62 -9.06
CA TYR A 218 -14.61 -11.18 -10.34
C TYR A 218 -13.57 -10.39 -11.15
N ALA A 219 -12.88 -9.44 -10.52
CA ALA A 219 -11.83 -8.66 -11.17
C ALA A 219 -10.68 -9.55 -11.68
N LEU A 220 -10.20 -10.47 -10.84
CA LEU A 220 -9.15 -11.42 -11.22
C LEU A 220 -9.60 -12.33 -12.39
N GLN A 221 -10.85 -12.81 -12.38
CA GLN A 221 -11.42 -13.61 -13.48
C GLN A 221 -11.53 -12.82 -14.80
N LYS A 222 -11.67 -11.49 -14.73
CA LYS A 222 -11.65 -10.59 -15.89
C LYS A 222 -10.24 -10.30 -16.42
N GLY A 223 -9.19 -10.82 -15.78
CA GLY A 223 -7.81 -10.53 -16.16
C GLY A 223 -7.34 -9.16 -15.65
N VAL A 224 -7.98 -8.62 -14.61
CA VAL A 224 -7.65 -7.31 -14.03
C VAL A 224 -6.87 -7.46 -12.71
N PRO A 225 -5.64 -6.92 -12.62
CA PRO A 225 -4.77 -7.08 -11.45
C PRO A 225 -5.27 -6.27 -10.25
N VAL A 226 -5.33 -6.91 -9.08
CA VAL A 226 -5.77 -6.29 -7.82
C VAL A 226 -4.70 -6.43 -6.74
N MET A 227 -4.47 -5.36 -5.99
CA MET A 227 -3.60 -5.33 -4.81
C MET A 227 -4.37 -4.82 -3.59
N VAL A 228 -4.12 -5.41 -2.42
CA VAL A 228 -4.70 -4.95 -1.15
C VAL A 228 -3.73 -4.02 -0.44
N THR A 229 -3.79 -2.72 -0.72
CA THR A 229 -2.84 -1.74 -0.16
C THR A 229 -3.16 -1.34 1.27
N GLU A 230 -4.37 -1.65 1.75
CA GLU A 230 -4.77 -1.48 3.13
C GLU A 230 -5.75 -2.57 3.58
N TRP A 231 -5.46 -3.19 4.73
CA TRP A 231 -6.44 -4.01 5.42
C TRP A 231 -6.18 -4.12 6.92
N GLY A 232 -7.24 -4.32 7.71
CA GLY A 232 -7.15 -4.45 9.17
C GLY A 232 -7.82 -5.70 9.72
N VAL A 233 -7.29 -6.20 10.85
CA VAL A 233 -7.92 -7.31 11.62
C VAL A 233 -9.14 -6.87 12.43
N SER A 234 -9.41 -5.57 12.45
CA SER A 234 -10.44 -4.89 13.23
C SER A 234 -11.71 -4.65 12.40
N THR A 235 -12.69 -3.94 12.96
CA THR A 235 -13.75 -3.31 12.16
C THR A 235 -13.18 -2.14 11.33
N CYS A 236 -13.95 -1.64 10.35
CA CYS A 236 -13.57 -0.49 9.49
C CYS A 236 -13.31 0.82 10.26
N SER A 237 -13.64 0.88 11.55
CA SER A 237 -13.28 2.01 12.43
C SER A 237 -11.83 1.99 12.93
N GLY A 238 -11.07 0.92 12.65
CA GLY A 238 -9.79 0.61 13.33
C GLY A 238 -9.95 -0.01 14.73
N GLY A 239 -11.13 0.07 15.34
CA GLY A 239 -11.44 -0.53 16.64
C GLY A 239 -12.27 -1.82 16.56
N GLY A 240 -12.85 -2.20 17.69
CA GLY A 240 -13.85 -3.29 17.76
C GLY A 240 -13.29 -4.69 18.00
N GLY A 241 -11.99 -4.82 18.30
CA GLY A 241 -11.34 -6.10 18.59
C GLY A 241 -10.64 -6.72 17.37
N VAL A 242 -10.14 -7.94 17.55
CA VAL A 242 -9.43 -8.72 16.52
C VAL A 242 -10.35 -9.84 16.03
N TYR A 243 -10.65 -9.85 14.74
CA TYR A 243 -11.55 -10.80 14.08
C TYR A 243 -10.73 -11.91 13.38
N LEU A 244 -10.24 -12.84 14.20
CA LEU A 244 -9.26 -13.85 13.80
C LEU A 244 -9.72 -14.77 12.66
N GLU A 245 -10.93 -15.31 12.74
CA GLU A 245 -11.41 -16.29 11.76
C GLU A 245 -11.61 -15.66 10.38
N GLU A 246 -12.26 -14.48 10.32
CA GLU A 246 -12.41 -13.74 9.06
C GLU A 246 -11.04 -13.28 8.51
N THR A 247 -10.10 -12.92 9.38
CA THR A 247 -8.72 -12.61 8.97
C THR A 247 -8.05 -13.82 8.30
N LYS A 248 -8.23 -15.03 8.83
CA LYS A 248 -7.69 -16.26 8.22
C LYS A 248 -8.31 -16.52 6.85
N GLU A 249 -9.63 -16.32 6.69
CA GLU A 249 -10.30 -16.47 5.39
C GLU A 249 -9.74 -15.50 4.34
N TRP A 250 -9.54 -14.23 4.71
CA TRP A 250 -8.94 -13.24 3.81
C TRP A 250 -7.51 -13.56 3.42
N LEU A 251 -6.68 -13.94 4.40
CA LEU A 251 -5.30 -14.31 4.13
C LEU A 251 -5.21 -15.54 3.22
N GLN A 252 -6.03 -16.58 3.49
CA GLN A 252 -6.12 -17.74 2.62
C GLN A 252 -6.52 -17.34 1.19
N PHE A 253 -7.56 -16.53 1.05
CA PHE A 253 -8.00 -16.02 -0.26
C PHE A 253 -6.88 -15.27 -1.00
N MET A 254 -6.15 -14.38 -0.31
CA MET A 254 -5.05 -13.64 -0.90
C MET A 254 -3.86 -14.53 -1.28
N GLU A 255 -3.54 -15.57 -0.51
CA GLU A 255 -2.46 -16.51 -0.89
C GLU A 255 -2.87 -17.42 -2.05
N GLU A 256 -4.10 -17.93 -2.08
CA GLU A 256 -4.63 -18.75 -3.17
C GLU A 256 -4.63 -17.99 -4.50
N ASN A 257 -4.90 -16.68 -4.45
CA ASN A 257 -4.91 -15.80 -5.61
C ASN A 257 -3.58 -15.06 -5.83
N ARG A 258 -2.54 -15.37 -5.04
CA ARG A 258 -1.19 -14.78 -5.17
C ARG A 258 -1.20 -13.24 -5.17
N MET A 259 -2.06 -12.65 -4.33
CA MET A 259 -2.26 -11.22 -4.26
C MET A 259 -1.25 -10.57 -3.33
N SER A 260 -0.71 -9.41 -3.69
CA SER A 260 0.08 -8.54 -2.81
C SER A 260 -0.79 -7.84 -1.78
N TRP A 261 -0.27 -7.64 -0.54
CA TRP A 261 -1.03 -6.97 0.52
C TRP A 261 -0.17 -6.19 1.52
N ILE A 262 -0.79 -5.18 2.16
CA ILE A 262 -0.18 -4.32 3.18
C ILE A 262 -1.17 -4.12 4.34
N ASN A 263 -0.76 -4.46 5.56
CA ASN A 263 -1.61 -4.37 6.75
C ASN A 263 -1.59 -2.96 7.40
N TRP A 264 -2.75 -2.48 7.84
CA TRP A 264 -2.94 -1.30 8.67
C TRP A 264 -2.92 -1.68 10.16
N ASN A 265 -2.04 -1.13 11.02
CA ASN A 265 -0.97 -0.15 10.77
C ASN A 265 0.13 -0.21 11.85
N ILE A 266 1.29 0.40 11.57
CA ILE A 266 2.33 0.69 12.57
C ILE A 266 2.01 2.01 13.28
N SER A 267 1.39 1.89 14.45
CA SER A 267 1.25 2.94 15.47
C SER A 267 1.05 2.29 16.84
N ASP A 268 1.12 3.10 17.90
CA ASP A 268 0.73 2.74 19.26
C ASP A 268 -0.60 3.38 19.69
N LYS A 269 -1.44 3.74 18.69
CA LYS A 269 -2.78 4.23 18.94
C LYS A 269 -3.57 3.19 19.73
N GLN A 270 -4.39 3.63 20.68
CA GLN A 270 -5.23 2.75 21.49
C GLN A 270 -6.46 2.28 20.70
N GLU A 271 -6.23 1.52 19.64
CA GLU A 271 -7.24 0.88 18.79
C GLU A 271 -6.83 -0.57 18.46
N SER A 272 -7.73 -1.34 17.86
CA SER A 272 -7.51 -2.78 17.66
C SER A 272 -6.63 -3.09 16.44
N SER A 273 -6.63 -2.25 15.42
CA SER A 273 -5.78 -2.37 14.22
C SER A 273 -4.30 -2.07 14.50
N ALA A 274 -4.00 -1.14 15.42
CA ALA A 274 -2.65 -0.68 15.73
C ALA A 274 -1.75 -1.86 16.14
N ALA A 275 -0.58 -1.98 15.51
CA ALA A 275 0.36 -3.07 15.74
C ALA A 275 1.08 -3.00 17.09
N LEU A 276 1.23 -1.81 17.67
CA LEU A 276 2.04 -1.57 18.86
C LEU A 276 1.15 -1.21 20.06
N LEU A 277 1.63 -1.51 21.25
CA LEU A 277 1.05 -1.01 22.50
C LEU A 277 1.67 0.36 22.86
N PRO A 278 0.93 1.21 23.60
CA PRO A 278 1.42 2.52 24.02
C PRO A 278 2.80 2.48 24.66
N GLY A 279 3.70 3.33 24.18
CA GLY A 279 5.07 3.44 24.69
C GLY A 279 6.10 2.48 24.08
N ALA A 280 5.72 1.72 23.04
CA ALA A 280 6.67 0.99 22.22
C ALA A 280 7.73 1.93 21.62
N SER A 281 8.97 1.45 21.48
CA SER A 281 10.07 2.27 20.97
C SER A 281 9.81 2.81 19.56
N ASP A 282 10.14 4.09 19.33
CA ASP A 282 10.13 4.73 18.00
C ASP A 282 11.33 4.32 17.11
N LYS A 283 12.13 3.33 17.53
CA LYS A 283 13.31 2.81 16.80
C LYS A 283 13.21 1.32 16.47
N GLY A 284 12.04 0.71 16.66
CA GLY A 284 11.87 -0.74 16.52
C GLY A 284 12.44 -1.50 17.71
N GLY A 285 12.85 -2.74 17.50
CA GLY A 285 13.36 -3.61 18.58
C GLY A 285 12.28 -4.11 19.54
N TRP A 286 11.02 -4.08 19.11
CA TRP A 286 9.87 -4.40 19.96
C TRP A 286 9.88 -5.86 20.42
N THR A 287 9.78 -6.03 21.73
CA THR A 287 9.50 -7.29 22.37
C THR A 287 8.04 -7.70 22.16
N GLU A 288 7.74 -8.98 22.40
CA GLU A 288 6.36 -9.47 22.31
C GLU A 288 5.39 -8.74 23.26
N ALA A 289 5.89 -8.18 24.37
CA ALA A 289 5.08 -7.42 25.33
C ALA A 289 4.73 -6.00 24.84
N GLU A 290 5.40 -5.51 23.80
CA GLU A 290 5.14 -4.20 23.18
C GLU A 290 4.25 -4.30 21.95
N LEU A 291 3.92 -5.52 21.51
CA LEU A 291 3.04 -5.77 20.38
C LEU A 291 1.60 -5.97 20.85
N SER A 292 0.67 -5.34 20.13
CA SER A 292 -0.76 -5.57 20.33
C SER A 292 -1.15 -6.97 19.84
N ALA A 293 -2.41 -7.37 20.07
CA ALA A 293 -2.93 -8.61 19.49
C ALA A 293 -2.87 -8.61 17.95
N SER A 294 -3.13 -7.47 17.30
CA SER A 294 -2.97 -7.29 15.86
C SER A 294 -1.50 -7.45 15.45
N GLY A 295 -0.59 -6.72 16.12
CA GLY A 295 0.83 -6.75 15.78
C GLY A 295 1.46 -8.13 15.92
N LYS A 296 1.11 -8.88 16.97
CA LYS A 296 1.57 -10.27 17.15
C LYS A 296 1.11 -11.17 15.99
N LEU A 297 -0.16 -11.08 15.62
CA LEU A 297 -0.75 -11.89 14.56
C LEU A 297 -0.08 -11.60 13.21
N ILE A 298 0.02 -10.33 12.83
CA ILE A 298 0.58 -9.91 11.54
C ILE A 298 2.08 -10.22 11.46
N ARG A 299 2.82 -9.95 12.53
CA ARG A 299 4.24 -10.30 12.61
C ARG A 299 4.48 -11.80 12.45
N GLU A 300 3.70 -12.63 13.12
CA GLU A 300 3.81 -14.08 13.01
C GLU A 300 3.52 -14.53 11.57
N TYR A 301 2.43 -14.04 10.99
CA TYR A 301 2.04 -14.39 9.63
C TYR A 301 3.10 -13.99 8.59
N LEU A 302 3.63 -12.77 8.66
CA LEU A 302 4.71 -12.32 7.76
C LEU A 302 5.98 -13.20 7.86
N ARG A 303 6.27 -13.73 9.06
CA ARG A 303 7.46 -14.54 9.30
C ARG A 303 7.32 -16.01 8.90
N THR A 304 6.11 -16.57 9.04
CA THR A 304 5.91 -18.03 8.95
C THR A 304 4.88 -18.45 7.91
N GLY A 305 4.09 -17.51 7.38
CA GLY A 305 2.95 -17.78 6.52
C GLY A 305 1.81 -18.51 7.24
N LYS A 306 1.77 -18.47 8.59
CA LYS A 306 0.79 -19.19 9.40
C LYS A 306 0.22 -18.30 10.49
N ILE A 307 -1.06 -18.52 10.80
CA ILE A 307 -1.71 -18.00 12.01
C ILE A 307 -2.08 -19.21 12.87
N CYS A 308 -1.59 -19.22 14.11
CA CYS A 308 -1.93 -20.23 15.12
C CYS A 308 -3.26 -19.90 15.82
#